data_AF-A0A948FL78-F1
#
_entry.id   AF-A0A948FL78-F1
#
_cell.length_a   1.000
_cell.length_b   1.000
_cell.length_c   1.000
_cell.angle_alpha   90.00
_cell.angle_beta   90.00
_cell.angle_gamma   90.00
#
_symmetry.space_group_name_H-M   'P 1'
#
loop_
_entity.id
_entity.type
_entity.pdbx_description
1 polymer ?
#
loop_
_entity_poly.entity_id
_entity_poly.type
_entity_poly.pdbx_seq_one_letter_code
_entity_poly.pdbx_strand_id
1 'polypeptide(L)'
;MTREEAKAVVKRHRLAALIGGATGLLILAAWALYVVLTTPDVPTINTASASDVLAFIADERGLSALPQIEQEDFLKRWEAHVTELENQEELIQSFDQLDDAQRKLIIDVMLKHFKRAFVADARRFSRLGTPAEKNTFCRRKVTELKSQSRFIKDVVSAFDQDFGGRDGMNKWIMDHTSAEERELGATFLAALDRVRRQMEKESRTSAPA
;
A
#
# COMPACT_ATOMS: atom_id res chain seq x y z
N MET A 1 -1.22 57.35 -29.02
CA MET A 1 -1.87 56.09 -29.46
C MET A 1 -3.35 56.37 -29.66
N THR A 2 -3.82 56.30 -30.90
CA THR A 2 -5.22 56.62 -31.24
C THR A 2 -6.13 55.39 -31.06
N ARG A 3 -7.44 55.61 -30.87
CA ARG A 3 -8.44 54.53 -30.70
C ARG A 3 -8.45 53.52 -31.85
N GLU A 4 -8.07 53.95 -33.05
CA GLU A 4 -7.95 53.13 -34.26
C GLU A 4 -6.70 52.22 -34.23
N GLU A 5 -5.56 52.72 -33.76
CA GLU A 5 -4.33 51.92 -33.56
C GLU A 5 -4.54 50.82 -32.51
N ALA A 6 -5.24 51.11 -31.41
CA ALA A 6 -5.57 50.12 -30.38
C ALA A 6 -6.49 49.00 -30.90
N LYS A 7 -7.48 49.34 -31.75
CA LYS A 7 -8.35 48.34 -32.39
C LYS A 7 -7.59 47.44 -33.36
N ALA A 8 -6.64 47.99 -34.13
CA ALA A 8 -5.83 47.22 -35.08
C ALA A 8 -4.91 46.23 -34.37
N VAL A 9 -4.29 46.62 -33.25
CA VAL A 9 -3.47 45.75 -32.40
C VAL A 9 -4.30 44.62 -31.78
N VAL A 10 -5.47 44.93 -31.20
CA VAL A 10 -6.37 43.91 -30.63
C VAL A 10 -6.87 42.92 -31.70
N LYS A 11 -7.18 43.39 -32.92
CA LYS A 11 -7.64 42.54 -34.02
C LYS A 11 -6.54 41.57 -34.51
N ARG A 12 -5.27 42.00 -34.49
CA ARG A 12 -4.11 41.15 -34.82
C ARG A 12 -3.84 40.09 -33.75
N HIS A 13 -3.95 40.45 -32.47
CA HIS A 13 -3.71 39.51 -31.36
C HIS A 13 -4.90 38.57 -31.08
N ARG A 14 -6.13 38.93 -31.46
CA ARG A 14 -7.31 38.06 -31.33
C ARG A 14 -7.17 36.74 -32.08
N LEU A 15 -6.59 36.77 -33.28
CA LEU A 15 -6.39 35.57 -34.10
C LEU A 15 -5.31 34.67 -33.50
N ALA A 16 -4.22 35.25 -33.00
CA ALA A 16 -3.18 34.53 -32.26
C ALA A 16 -3.70 33.97 -30.93
N ALA A 17 -4.56 34.68 -30.21
CA ALA A 17 -5.20 34.21 -28.98
C ALA A 17 -6.23 33.10 -29.25
N LEU A 18 -6.96 33.16 -30.37
CA LEU A 18 -7.87 32.11 -30.81
C LEU A 18 -7.12 30.84 -31.21
N ILE A 19 -6.06 30.97 -32.03
CA ILE A 19 -5.23 29.84 -32.45
C ILE A 19 -4.50 29.26 -31.25
N GLY A 20 -3.84 30.10 -30.43
CA GLY A 20 -3.15 29.66 -29.21
C GLY A 20 -4.10 29.02 -28.20
N GLY A 21 -5.30 29.57 -28.04
CA GLY A 21 -6.36 28.98 -27.22
C GLY A 21 -6.84 27.63 -27.73
N ALA A 22 -7.10 27.51 -29.05
CA ALA A 22 -7.52 26.27 -29.68
C ALA A 22 -6.42 25.19 -29.62
N THR A 23 -5.16 25.56 -29.87
CA THR A 23 -4.01 24.65 -29.74
C THR A 23 -3.82 24.22 -28.29
N GLY A 24 -3.94 25.12 -27.33
CA GLY A 24 -3.89 24.78 -25.90
C GLY A 24 -4.99 23.79 -25.49
N LEU A 25 -6.22 24.00 -25.96
CA LEU A 25 -7.35 23.10 -25.73
C LEU A 25 -7.14 21.72 -26.35
N LEU A 26 -6.57 21.66 -27.57
CA LEU A 26 -6.22 20.41 -28.24
C LEU A 26 -5.12 19.65 -27.50
N ILE A 27 -4.10 20.34 -26.97
CA ILE A 27 -3.04 19.71 -26.16
C ILE A 27 -3.64 19.15 -24.86
N LEU A 28 -4.51 19.90 -24.18
CA LEU A 28 -5.18 19.42 -22.98
C LEU A 28 -6.10 18.22 -23.26
N ALA A 29 -6.83 18.22 -24.38
CA ALA A 29 -7.67 17.11 -24.79
C ALA A 29 -6.84 15.87 -25.17
N ALA A 30 -5.74 16.05 -25.91
CA ALA A 30 -4.83 14.97 -26.27
C ALA A 30 -4.13 14.38 -25.03
N TRP A 31 -3.76 15.24 -24.08
CA TRP A 31 -3.19 14.81 -22.80
C TRP A 31 -4.23 14.04 -21.96
N ALA A 32 -5.46 14.54 -21.84
CA ALA A 32 -6.54 13.85 -21.13
C ALA A 32 -6.86 12.49 -21.78
N LEU A 33 -6.91 12.43 -23.11
CA LEU A 33 -7.12 11.18 -23.84
C LEU A 33 -5.95 10.22 -23.63
N TYR A 34 -4.70 10.72 -23.66
CA TYR A 34 -3.52 9.92 -23.38
C TYR A 34 -3.57 9.32 -21.97
N VAL A 35 -3.93 10.12 -20.95
CA VAL A 35 -4.09 9.64 -19.58
C VAL A 35 -5.15 8.53 -19.52
N VAL A 36 -6.32 8.72 -20.12
CA VAL A 36 -7.38 7.71 -20.13
C VAL A 36 -6.93 6.42 -20.83
N LEU A 37 -6.25 6.52 -21.96
CA LEU A 37 -5.82 5.34 -22.74
C LEU A 37 -4.66 4.54 -22.12
N THR A 38 -3.92 5.14 -21.18
CA THR A 38 -2.71 4.54 -20.60
C THR A 38 -2.82 4.31 -19.10
N THR A 39 -3.96 4.62 -18.50
CA THR A 39 -4.24 4.25 -17.10
C THR A 39 -4.78 2.83 -17.12
N PRO A 40 -4.12 1.85 -16.47
CA PRO A 40 -4.64 0.50 -16.40
C PRO A 40 -5.96 0.49 -15.61
N ASP A 41 -6.93 -0.30 -16.08
CA ASP A 41 -8.19 -0.48 -15.36
C ASP A 41 -7.94 -1.14 -14.00
N VAL A 42 -8.64 -0.66 -12.97
CA VAL A 42 -8.53 -1.24 -11.62
C VAL A 42 -9.09 -2.68 -11.67
N PRO A 43 -8.27 -3.71 -11.40
CA PRO A 43 -8.72 -5.08 -11.51
C PRO A 43 -9.77 -5.38 -10.44
N THR A 44 -10.77 -6.18 -10.80
CA THR A 44 -11.76 -6.67 -9.83
C THR A 44 -11.14 -7.83 -9.05
N ILE A 45 -10.77 -7.57 -7.80
CA ILE A 45 -9.97 -8.49 -6.95
C ILE A 45 -10.55 -9.91 -6.88
N ASN A 46 -11.87 -10.08 -6.91
CA ASN A 46 -12.50 -11.40 -6.80
C ASN A 46 -12.48 -12.23 -8.09
N THR A 47 -12.16 -11.62 -9.24
CA THR A 47 -12.26 -12.26 -10.56
C THR A 47 -11.01 -12.09 -11.43
N ALA A 48 -10.14 -11.14 -11.08
CA ALA A 48 -8.88 -10.92 -11.77
C ALA A 48 -7.86 -12.00 -11.40
N SER A 49 -6.96 -12.32 -12.32
CA SER A 49 -5.85 -13.23 -12.05
C SER A 49 -4.85 -12.59 -11.09
N ALA A 50 -4.06 -13.41 -10.39
CA ALA A 50 -3.00 -12.88 -9.51
C ALA A 50 -1.99 -12.02 -10.30
N SER A 51 -1.69 -12.40 -11.55
CA SER A 51 -0.82 -11.63 -12.43
C SER A 51 -1.38 -10.25 -12.78
N ASP A 52 -2.69 -10.13 -13.06
CA ASP A 52 -3.31 -8.83 -13.40
C ASP A 52 -3.26 -7.87 -12.21
N VAL A 53 -3.48 -8.40 -11.00
CA VAL A 53 -3.40 -7.59 -9.77
C VAL A 53 -1.97 -7.15 -9.50
N LEU A 54 -0.99 -8.04 -9.63
CA LEU A 54 0.42 -7.68 -9.44
C LEU A 54 0.89 -6.67 -10.49
N ALA A 55 0.48 -6.83 -11.75
CA ALA A 55 0.78 -5.87 -12.82
C ALA A 55 0.19 -4.49 -12.50
N PHE A 56 -1.05 -4.42 -12.01
CA PHE A 56 -1.66 -3.16 -11.57
C PHE A 56 -0.93 -2.51 -10.39
N ILE A 57 -0.40 -3.30 -9.45
CA ILE A 57 0.38 -2.78 -8.32
C ILE A 57 1.77 -2.29 -8.79
N ALA A 58 2.37 -2.97 -9.76
CA ALA A 58 3.68 -2.63 -10.32
C ALA A 58 3.65 -1.52 -11.38
N ASP A 59 2.48 -1.03 -11.78
CA ASP A 59 2.35 0.05 -12.75
C ASP A 59 2.37 1.43 -12.08
N GLU A 60 3.19 2.35 -12.57
CA GLU A 60 3.28 3.73 -12.08
C GLU A 60 1.93 4.48 -12.13
N ARG A 61 1.09 4.13 -13.10
CA ARG A 61 -0.27 4.67 -13.31
C ARG A 61 -1.35 3.78 -12.73
N GLY A 62 -0.99 2.62 -12.17
CA GLY A 62 -1.90 1.72 -11.50
C GLY A 62 -2.15 2.15 -10.06
N LEU A 63 -1.77 1.31 -9.11
CA LEU A 63 -2.09 1.56 -7.69
C LEU A 63 -1.58 2.92 -7.21
N SER A 64 -0.36 3.34 -7.59
CA SER A 64 0.19 4.62 -7.14
C SER A 64 -0.56 5.87 -7.62
N ALA A 65 -1.32 5.77 -8.72
CA ALA A 65 -2.12 6.87 -9.23
C ALA A 65 -3.46 7.05 -8.49
N LEU A 66 -3.92 6.02 -7.77
CA LEU A 66 -5.15 6.11 -6.99
C LEU A 66 -5.01 7.05 -5.78
N PRO A 67 -6.08 7.69 -5.31
CA PRO A 67 -6.11 8.34 -4.02
C PRO A 67 -5.69 7.39 -2.89
N GLN A 68 -5.01 7.91 -1.86
CA GLN A 68 -4.46 7.08 -0.78
C GLN A 68 -5.51 6.17 -0.12
N ILE A 69 -6.74 6.66 0.07
CA ILE A 69 -7.82 5.87 0.68
C ILE A 69 -8.17 4.67 -0.22
N GLU A 70 -8.24 4.87 -1.53
CA GLU A 70 -8.53 3.82 -2.50
C GLU A 70 -7.38 2.81 -2.60
N GLN A 71 -6.12 3.26 -2.51
CA GLN A 71 -4.96 2.37 -2.41
C GLN A 71 -5.07 1.44 -1.20
N GLU A 72 -5.42 1.99 -0.04
CA GLU A 72 -5.54 1.22 1.20
C GLU A 72 -6.71 0.23 1.14
N ASP A 73 -7.86 0.65 0.58
CA ASP A 73 -9.03 -0.22 0.43
C ASP A 73 -8.81 -1.30 -0.65
N PHE A 74 -8.03 -1.01 -1.69
CA PHE A 74 -7.61 -2.01 -2.67
C PHE A 74 -6.69 -3.06 -2.02
N LEU A 75 -5.62 -2.62 -1.35
CA LEU A 75 -4.66 -3.52 -0.72
C LEU A 75 -5.28 -4.39 0.38
N LYS A 76 -6.20 -3.85 1.19
CA LYS A 76 -6.94 -4.64 2.19
C LYS A 76 -7.81 -5.73 1.57
N ARG A 77 -8.53 -5.40 0.50
CA ARG A 77 -9.36 -6.37 -0.22
C ARG A 77 -8.50 -7.45 -0.87
N TRP A 78 -7.37 -7.06 -1.42
CA TRP A 78 -6.42 -8.00 -2.02
C TRP A 78 -5.79 -8.91 -0.98
N GLU A 79 -5.35 -8.37 0.16
CA GLU A 79 -4.83 -9.16 1.29
C GLU A 79 -5.86 -10.18 1.79
N ALA A 80 -7.12 -9.76 1.96
CA ALA A 80 -8.20 -10.65 2.36
C ALA A 80 -8.41 -11.78 1.32
N HIS A 81 -8.49 -11.42 0.04
CA HIS A 81 -8.65 -12.38 -1.05
C HIS A 81 -7.50 -13.40 -1.10
N VAL A 82 -6.25 -12.95 -1.00
CA VAL A 82 -5.08 -13.84 -1.02
C VAL A 82 -5.01 -14.74 0.20
N THR A 83 -5.47 -14.27 1.36
CA THR A 83 -5.54 -15.09 2.58
C THR A 83 -6.62 -16.18 2.46
N GLU A 84 -7.68 -15.93 1.69
CA GLU A 84 -8.77 -16.87 1.41
C GLU A 84 -8.45 -17.85 0.27
N LEU A 85 -7.59 -17.45 -0.68
CA LEU A 85 -7.17 -18.32 -1.78
C LEU A 85 -6.39 -19.52 -1.24
N GLU A 86 -6.91 -20.73 -1.49
CA GLU A 86 -6.21 -21.98 -1.24
C GLU A 86 -4.93 -22.12 -2.10
N ASN A 87 -4.84 -21.37 -3.20
CA ASN A 87 -3.79 -21.52 -4.20
C ASN A 87 -2.74 -20.39 -4.15
N GLN A 88 -2.00 -20.31 -3.04
CA GLN A 88 -0.88 -19.37 -2.85
C GLN A 88 0.24 -19.55 -3.89
N GLU A 89 0.32 -20.73 -4.53
CA GLU A 89 1.30 -21.04 -5.57
C GLU A 89 1.14 -20.18 -6.82
N GLU A 90 -0.09 -19.85 -7.23
CA GLU A 90 -0.34 -19.00 -8.41
C GLU A 90 0.20 -17.59 -8.21
N LEU A 91 0.07 -17.05 -6.99
CA LEU A 91 0.59 -15.74 -6.64
C LEU A 91 2.13 -15.73 -6.68
N ILE A 92 2.76 -16.76 -6.13
CA ILE A 92 4.23 -16.90 -6.13
C ILE A 92 4.73 -17.02 -7.58
N GLN A 93 4.10 -17.87 -8.40
CA GLN A 93 4.46 -18.03 -9.82
C GLN A 93 4.29 -16.72 -10.60
N SER A 94 3.21 -15.99 -10.35
CA SER A 94 2.95 -14.70 -11.00
C SER A 94 3.99 -13.65 -10.58
N PHE A 95 4.40 -13.66 -9.31
CA PHE A 95 5.46 -12.80 -8.81
C PHE A 95 6.83 -13.16 -9.42
N ASP A 96 7.09 -14.46 -9.62
CA ASP A 96 8.32 -14.96 -10.23
C ASP A 96 8.47 -14.64 -11.72
N GLN A 97 7.39 -14.20 -12.38
CA GLN A 97 7.42 -13.74 -13.76
C GLN A 97 7.73 -12.24 -13.90
N LEU A 98 7.68 -11.49 -12.81
CA LEU A 98 7.98 -10.06 -12.80
C LEU A 98 9.49 -9.81 -12.87
N ASP A 99 9.88 -8.68 -13.48
CA ASP A 99 11.25 -8.21 -13.42
C ASP A 99 11.63 -7.65 -12.03
N ASP A 100 12.93 -7.50 -11.77
CA ASP A 100 13.43 -7.05 -10.46
C ASP A 100 12.91 -5.66 -10.06
N ALA A 101 12.67 -4.78 -11.05
CA ALA A 101 12.19 -3.42 -10.80
C ALA A 101 10.72 -3.43 -10.35
N GLN A 102 9.89 -4.20 -11.03
CA GLN A 102 8.48 -4.43 -10.69
C GLN A 102 8.35 -5.09 -9.32
N ARG A 103 9.13 -6.16 -9.07
CA ARG A 103 9.15 -6.82 -7.74
C ARG A 103 9.49 -5.83 -6.64
N LYS A 104 10.54 -5.02 -6.83
CA LYS A 104 10.96 -3.99 -5.87
C LYS A 104 9.88 -2.95 -5.62
N LEU A 105 9.16 -2.53 -6.66
CA LEU A 105 8.07 -1.56 -6.51
C LEU A 105 6.91 -2.14 -5.70
N ILE A 106 6.50 -3.38 -5.99
CA ILE A 106 5.46 -4.09 -5.22
C ILE A 106 5.88 -4.20 -3.75
N ILE A 107 7.14 -4.58 -3.51
CA ILE A 107 7.71 -4.66 -2.15
C ILE A 107 7.60 -3.32 -1.42
N ASP A 108 8.05 -2.24 -2.04
CA ASP A 108 8.04 -0.91 -1.42
C ASP A 108 6.61 -0.44 -1.10
N VAL A 109 5.66 -0.69 -2.00
CA VAL A 109 4.24 -0.43 -1.79
C VAL A 109 3.70 -1.22 -0.59
N MET A 110 3.97 -2.52 -0.54
CA MET A 110 3.50 -3.39 0.54
C MET A 110 4.11 -2.98 1.88
N LEU A 111 5.41 -2.70 1.92
CA LEU A 111 6.09 -2.25 3.13
C LEU A 111 5.55 -0.90 3.62
N LYS A 112 5.28 0.04 2.71
CA LYS A 112 4.60 1.31 3.05
C LYS A 112 3.21 1.07 3.63
N HIS A 113 2.44 0.14 3.06
CA HIS A 113 1.13 -0.23 3.55
C HIS A 113 1.21 -0.83 4.97
N PHE A 114 2.08 -1.82 5.17
CA PHE A 114 2.31 -2.44 6.48
C PHE A 114 2.77 -1.42 7.52
N LYS A 115 3.69 -0.51 7.17
CA LYS A 115 4.12 0.59 8.06
C LYS A 115 2.93 1.45 8.49
N ARG A 116 2.07 1.87 7.56
CA ARG A 116 0.91 2.71 7.87
C ARG A 116 -0.07 1.98 8.79
N ALA A 117 -0.40 0.72 8.49
CA ALA A 117 -1.26 -0.11 9.32
C ALA A 117 -0.67 -0.27 10.73
N PHE A 118 0.62 -0.54 10.84
CA PHE A 118 1.34 -0.66 12.10
C PHE A 118 1.30 0.63 12.92
N VAL A 119 1.59 1.78 12.32
CA VAL A 119 1.54 3.09 13.00
C VAL A 119 0.11 3.41 13.43
N ALA A 120 -0.90 3.11 12.61
CA ALA A 120 -2.30 3.30 12.97
C ALA A 120 -2.70 2.44 14.18
N ASP A 121 -2.28 1.18 14.21
CA ASP A 121 -2.50 0.27 15.34
C ASP A 121 -1.75 0.73 16.60
N ALA A 122 -0.51 1.21 16.48
CA ALA A 122 0.26 1.76 17.60
C ALA A 122 -0.41 3.01 18.19
N ARG A 123 -0.92 3.91 17.34
CA ARG A 123 -1.70 5.09 17.76
C ARG A 123 -3.02 4.69 18.40
N ARG A 124 -3.69 3.64 17.89
CA ARG A 124 -4.91 3.12 18.51
C ARG A 124 -4.61 2.53 19.88
N PHE A 125 -3.54 1.76 20.00
CA PHE A 125 -3.10 1.16 21.26
C PHE A 125 -2.78 2.22 22.33
N SER A 126 -2.10 3.31 21.97
CA SER A 126 -1.75 4.36 22.92
C SER A 126 -2.97 5.09 23.49
N ARG A 127 -4.08 5.16 22.71
CA ARG A 127 -5.34 5.78 23.11
C ARG A 127 -6.26 4.88 23.96
N LEU A 128 -5.97 3.58 24.08
CA LEU A 128 -6.78 2.68 24.92
C LEU A 128 -6.60 3.06 26.39
N GLY A 129 -7.70 3.17 27.13
CA GLY A 129 -7.71 3.72 28.48
C GLY A 129 -7.33 2.69 29.56
N THR A 130 -7.64 1.41 29.34
CA THR A 130 -7.45 0.39 30.37
C THR A 130 -6.42 -0.69 29.99
N PRO A 131 -5.73 -1.29 30.97
CA PRO A 131 -4.86 -2.45 30.72
C PRO A 131 -5.60 -3.64 30.11
N ALA A 132 -6.88 -3.84 30.46
CA ALA A 132 -7.70 -4.92 29.93
C ALA A 132 -7.98 -4.73 28.42
N GLU A 133 -8.38 -3.53 28.00
CA GLU A 133 -8.57 -3.19 26.58
C GLU A 133 -7.29 -3.36 25.78
N LYS A 134 -6.15 -2.90 26.34
CA LYS A 134 -4.83 -3.06 25.72
C LYS A 134 -4.47 -4.53 25.52
N ASN A 135 -4.71 -5.39 26.52
CA ASN A 135 -4.46 -6.82 26.41
C ASN A 135 -5.37 -7.47 25.35
N THR A 136 -6.67 -7.20 25.37
CA THR A 136 -7.62 -7.72 24.37
C THR A 136 -7.25 -7.28 22.95
N PHE A 137 -6.85 -6.02 22.78
CA PHE A 137 -6.38 -5.49 21.51
C PHE A 137 -5.13 -6.24 21.02
N CYS A 138 -4.12 -6.37 21.87
CA CYS A 138 -2.89 -7.09 21.54
C CYS A 138 -3.14 -8.57 21.24
N ARG A 139 -4.01 -9.27 22.00
CA ARG A 139 -4.35 -10.68 21.74
C ARG A 139 -4.98 -10.84 20.36
N ARG A 140 -5.94 -9.99 20.01
CA ARG A 140 -6.56 -10.01 18.67
C ARG A 140 -5.51 -9.80 17.58
N LYS A 141 -4.62 -8.81 17.75
CA LYS A 141 -3.56 -8.51 16.79
C LYS A 141 -2.52 -9.64 16.67
N VAL A 142 -2.15 -10.29 17.77
CA VAL A 142 -1.27 -11.47 17.74
C VAL A 142 -1.92 -12.61 16.96
N THR A 143 -3.22 -12.85 17.13
CA THR A 143 -3.97 -13.87 16.37
C THR A 143 -4.06 -13.52 14.87
N GLU A 144 -4.42 -12.29 14.54
CA GLU A 144 -4.49 -11.76 13.16
C GLU A 144 -3.14 -11.89 12.43
N LEU A 145 -2.05 -11.47 13.09
CA LEU A 145 -0.70 -11.62 12.55
C LEU A 145 -0.27 -13.09 12.45
N LYS A 146 -0.80 -13.99 13.27
CA LYS A 146 -0.50 -15.42 13.19
C LYS A 146 -1.21 -16.06 11.99
N SER A 147 -2.47 -15.72 11.72
CA SER A 147 -3.16 -16.18 10.51
C SER A 147 -2.52 -15.65 9.24
N GLN A 148 -2.02 -14.41 9.27
CA GLN A 148 -1.32 -13.79 8.13
C GLN A 148 0.15 -14.19 8.04
N SER A 149 0.72 -14.86 9.05
CA SER A 149 2.17 -15.12 9.12
C SER A 149 2.69 -16.00 7.98
N ARG A 150 1.87 -16.92 7.46
CA ARG A 150 2.23 -17.73 6.28
C ARG A 150 2.31 -16.86 5.04
N PHE A 151 1.24 -16.12 4.72
CA PHE A 151 1.23 -15.19 3.60
C PHE A 151 2.38 -14.17 3.67
N ILE A 152 2.56 -13.50 4.81
CA ILE A 152 3.65 -12.55 5.02
C ILE A 152 5.00 -13.25 4.83
N LYS A 153 5.18 -14.46 5.39
CA LYS A 153 6.45 -15.19 5.24
C LYS A 153 6.69 -15.60 3.79
N ASP A 154 5.68 -16.06 3.08
CA ASP A 154 5.80 -16.56 1.70
C ASP A 154 6.08 -15.40 0.74
N VAL A 155 5.35 -14.29 0.91
CA VAL A 155 5.60 -13.02 0.22
C VAL A 155 6.99 -12.47 0.57
N VAL A 156 7.37 -12.46 1.85
CA VAL A 156 8.72 -12.03 2.29
C VAL A 156 9.82 -12.96 1.81
N SER A 157 9.57 -14.27 1.70
CA SER A 157 10.55 -15.24 1.21
C SER A 157 10.69 -15.24 -0.31
N ALA A 158 9.65 -14.81 -1.02
CA ALA A 158 9.72 -14.51 -2.45
C ALA A 158 10.50 -13.21 -2.73
N PHE A 159 10.83 -12.43 -1.70
CA PHE A 159 11.67 -11.25 -1.81
C PHE A 159 13.14 -11.63 -1.62
N ASP A 160 13.97 -11.39 -2.64
CA ASP A 160 15.43 -11.60 -2.61
C ASP A 160 16.17 -10.62 -1.65
N GLN A 161 15.42 -9.79 -0.92
CA GLN A 161 15.91 -9.08 0.25
C GLN A 161 15.78 -9.98 1.47
N ASP A 162 16.90 -10.51 1.95
CA ASP A 162 16.96 -11.20 3.23
C ASP A 162 16.64 -10.22 4.37
N PHE A 163 15.35 -10.11 4.70
CA PHE A 163 14.88 -9.38 5.87
C PHE A 163 15.17 -10.15 7.17
N GLY A 164 15.87 -11.30 7.17
CA GLY A 164 16.11 -12.10 8.37
C GLY A 164 14.79 -12.52 9.07
N GLY A 165 13.69 -12.60 8.30
CA GLY A 165 12.35 -12.88 8.80
C GLY A 165 11.64 -11.67 9.44
N ARG A 166 10.81 -11.94 10.46
CA ARG A 166 9.93 -10.94 11.10
C ARG A 166 10.70 -9.77 11.74
N ASP A 167 11.92 -10.03 12.22
CA ASP A 167 12.71 -9.04 12.94
C ASP A 167 13.32 -7.98 12.02
N GLY A 168 13.76 -8.33 10.81
CA GLY A 168 14.22 -7.30 9.86
C GLY A 168 13.09 -6.54 9.19
N MET A 169 11.88 -7.12 9.05
CA MET A 169 10.71 -6.33 8.64
C MET A 169 10.32 -5.30 9.72
N ASN A 170 10.32 -5.69 10.99
CA ASN A 170 10.12 -4.75 12.10
C ASN A 170 11.22 -3.68 12.12
N LYS A 171 12.49 -4.06 11.90
CA LYS A 171 13.61 -3.13 11.81
C LYS A 171 13.41 -2.14 10.66
N TRP A 172 13.05 -2.61 9.46
CA TRP A 172 12.78 -1.76 8.30
C TRP A 172 11.68 -0.74 8.62
N ILE A 173 10.57 -1.17 9.22
CA ILE A 173 9.47 -0.27 9.63
C ILE A 173 9.99 0.80 10.60
N MET A 174 10.82 0.42 11.57
CA MET A 174 11.36 1.33 12.58
C MET A 174 12.42 2.29 12.02
N ASP A 175 13.20 1.85 11.03
CA ASP A 175 14.21 2.65 10.35
C ASP A 175 13.55 3.69 9.41
N HIS A 176 12.37 3.37 8.87
CA HIS A 176 11.63 4.25 7.96
C HIS A 176 10.52 5.05 8.63
N THR A 177 10.33 4.98 9.95
CA THR A 177 9.36 5.80 10.73
C THR A 177 10.02 7.04 11.34
N SER A 178 9.22 8.07 11.66
CA SER A 178 9.70 9.25 12.39
C SER A 178 10.08 8.89 13.84
N ALA A 179 10.83 9.73 14.54
CA ALA A 179 11.22 9.47 15.93
C ALA A 179 10.01 9.27 16.87
N GLU A 180 8.95 10.07 16.70
CA GLU A 180 7.70 9.94 17.47
C GLU A 180 6.95 8.64 17.14
N GLU A 181 6.89 8.26 15.86
CA GLU A 181 6.28 7.01 15.43
C GLU A 181 7.07 5.80 15.93
N ARG A 182 8.40 5.93 16.01
CA ARG A 182 9.29 4.89 16.54
C ARG A 182 9.04 4.65 18.03
N GLU A 183 8.84 5.70 18.83
CA GLU A 183 8.55 5.53 20.26
C GLU A 183 7.20 4.82 20.50
N LEU A 184 6.16 5.25 19.78
CA LEU A 184 4.84 4.60 19.80
C LEU A 184 4.94 3.15 19.33
N GLY A 185 5.67 2.90 18.25
CA GLY A 185 5.91 1.58 17.68
C GLY A 185 6.65 0.66 18.64
N ALA A 186 7.71 1.14 19.30
CA ALA A 186 8.48 0.36 20.26
C ALA A 186 7.63 -0.08 21.46
N THR A 187 6.81 0.84 21.99
CA THR A 187 5.88 0.55 23.09
C THR A 187 4.85 -0.51 22.68
N PHE A 188 4.30 -0.40 21.48
CA PHE A 188 3.34 -1.36 20.95
C PHE A 188 3.97 -2.73 20.68
N LEU A 189 5.17 -2.80 20.10
CA LEU A 189 5.90 -4.04 19.86
C LEU A 189 6.22 -4.78 21.16
N ALA A 190 6.67 -4.07 22.19
CA ALA A 190 6.92 -4.66 23.51
C ALA A 190 5.65 -5.26 24.12
N ALA A 191 4.49 -4.59 23.94
CA ALA A 191 3.21 -5.11 24.40
C ALA A 191 2.76 -6.37 23.63
N LEU A 192 2.94 -6.38 22.31
CA LEU A 192 2.67 -7.56 21.47
C LEU A 192 3.54 -8.76 21.87
N ASP A 193 4.84 -8.55 22.08
CA ASP A 193 5.76 -9.63 22.51
C ASP A 193 5.37 -10.18 23.89
N ARG A 194 5.02 -9.30 24.83
CA ARG A 194 4.55 -9.73 26.16
C ARG A 194 3.30 -10.61 26.07
N VAL A 195 2.30 -10.18 25.32
CA VAL A 195 1.05 -10.93 25.14
C VAL A 195 1.27 -12.23 24.39
N ARG A 196 2.12 -12.24 23.36
CA ARG A 196 2.52 -13.46 22.65
C ARG A 196 3.12 -14.49 23.61
N ARG A 197 4.10 -14.10 24.43
CA ARG A 197 4.73 -14.99 25.42
C ARG A 197 3.72 -15.50 26.46
N GLN A 198 2.72 -14.69 26.83
CA GLN A 198 1.64 -15.12 27.71
C GLN A 198 0.75 -16.17 27.04
N MET A 199 0.31 -15.93 25.80
CA MET A 199 -0.49 -16.88 25.02
C MET A 199 0.25 -18.21 24.78
N GLU A 200 1.56 -18.15 24.50
CA GLU A 200 2.40 -19.35 24.35
C GLU A 200 2.46 -20.17 25.65
N LYS A 201 2.60 -19.50 26.81
CA LYS A 201 2.56 -20.17 28.12
C LYS A 201 1.20 -20.79 28.42
N GLU A 202 0.11 -20.07 28.17
CA GLU A 202 -1.27 -20.58 28.33
C GLU A 202 -1.48 -21.84 27.49
N SER A 203 -1.10 -21.81 26.21
CA SER A 203 -1.26 -22.96 25.31
C SER A 203 -0.48 -24.21 25.75
N ARG A 204 0.71 -24.05 26.34
CA ARG A 204 1.51 -25.17 26.86
C ARG A 204 0.92 -25.78 28.13
N THR A 205 0.19 -25.00 28.92
CA THR A 205 -0.39 -25.45 30.18
C THR A 205 -1.78 -26.08 29.98
N SER A 206 -2.44 -25.78 28.84
CA SER A 206 -3.78 -26.27 28.50
C SER A 206 -3.80 -27.43 27.49
N ALA A 207 -2.64 -27.89 27.00
CA ALA A 207 -2.56 -29.06 26.13
C ALA A 207 -2.80 -30.34 26.96
N PRO A 208 -3.79 -31.20 26.63
CA PRO A 208 -3.97 -32.48 27.29
C PRO A 208 -2.73 -33.35 27.07
N ALA A 209 -2.28 -34.01 28.14
CA ALA A 209 -1.18 -34.98 28.12
C ALA A 209 -1.50 -36.20 27.24
#